data_AF-A0A8S2D298-F1
#
_entry.id   AF-A0A8S2D298-F1
#
_cell.length_a   1.000
_cell.length_b   1.000
_cell.length_c   1.000
_cell.angle_alpha   90.00
_cell.angle_beta   90.00
_cell.angle_gamma   90.00
#
_symmetry.space_group_name_H-M   'P 1'
#
loop_
_entity.id
_entity.type
_entity.pdbx_description
1 polymer ?
#
loop_
_entity_poly.entity_id
_entity_poly.type
_entity_poly.pdbx_seq_one_letter_code
_entity_poly.pdbx_strand_id
1 'polypeptide(L)'
;MSRKICTNYYSCKIALYDQLLQQSRSSIRPVQYESEKINVSIDLAFVRLISVNEEDSLLQVRTRINQTWNALTLSWNPLNYFNVTNIRVPAHLVWTPKISLINQHSITDNEENNFISIQSTGQFEFNYLALLTVPCDFDLQRFPFDQQTCLFKLGSFVYDSSTVSITQATDYIFDDNNLTPSEYTFVSHKLTKQESRYPGSTTIYDMIVIELDINRRSTYFIHLINWPGFLLALLSLTIFLLPPRASERTVLGVLLVIGQILLFSIFARYIPKRLASNWGWMGRTIFYDMAITVLAIISSVIVRFLSDKHYCNERPSLKIRAFVFGWLTKLVGLKRSSYATLIANRENFQNISQMGCTGSKKKQPLNDNDNKTDINGSPELNDKVVNYLLENTKFKSQDIYEWWVGFLTDCPNGILDKKKFIEVYKLRYPDGKANKFCDHVFRTFNPDKKSNSIDFQRFMCAIDVTLNGSPTEKLEWAFNMYDINADNRISMKEMTQVVDSMYDLLGKEKTGEDAPKKHVEQIFKRIDTNKDKFVSREEFLKGCQDYEKIRDLLAPNY
;
A
#
# COMPACT_ATOMS: atom_id res chain seq x y z
N MET A 1 16.13 -50.94 -75.70
CA MET A 1 16.81 -49.73 -75.16
C MET A 1 15.75 -48.83 -74.56
N SER A 2 15.65 -48.76 -73.23
CA SER A 2 14.80 -47.77 -72.57
C SER A 2 15.36 -46.37 -72.89
N ARG A 3 14.54 -45.50 -73.50
CA ARG A 3 14.89 -44.09 -73.66
C ARG A 3 15.11 -43.54 -72.26
N LYS A 4 16.37 -43.23 -71.92
CA LYS A 4 16.67 -42.48 -70.70
C LYS A 4 16.00 -41.11 -70.88
N ILE A 5 15.01 -40.82 -70.03
CA ILE A 5 14.24 -39.56 -70.04
C ILE A 5 15.16 -38.35 -69.79
N CYS A 6 16.35 -38.57 -69.24
CA CYS A 6 17.27 -37.54 -68.80
C CYS A 6 18.70 -38.10 -68.66
N THR A 7 19.71 -37.21 -68.66
CA THR A 7 21.14 -37.55 -68.84
C THR A 7 21.94 -37.57 -67.54
N ASN A 8 21.49 -36.83 -66.51
CA ASN A 8 22.14 -36.76 -65.19
C ASN A 8 21.10 -36.54 -64.07
N TYR A 9 21.52 -36.67 -62.81
CA TYR A 9 20.64 -36.52 -61.64
C TYR A 9 19.85 -35.20 -61.64
N TYR A 10 20.54 -34.08 -61.93
CA TYR A 10 19.93 -32.74 -61.90
C TYR A 10 18.86 -32.57 -62.98
N SER A 11 19.15 -32.95 -64.22
CA SER A 11 18.20 -32.91 -65.33
C SER A 11 17.01 -33.84 -65.11
N CYS A 12 17.22 -35.02 -64.52
CA CYS A 12 16.11 -35.90 -64.14
C CYS A 12 15.22 -35.28 -63.06
N LYS A 13 15.81 -34.60 -62.09
CA LYS A 13 15.06 -33.94 -61.02
C LYS A 13 14.22 -32.77 -61.55
N ILE A 14 14.75 -31.99 -62.49
CA ILE A 14 14.00 -30.92 -63.17
C ILE A 14 12.87 -31.52 -64.01
N ALA A 15 13.16 -32.52 -64.84
CA ALA A 15 12.14 -33.15 -65.69
C ALA A 15 10.99 -33.73 -64.85
N LEU A 16 11.30 -34.37 -63.71
CA LEU A 16 10.30 -34.84 -62.76
C LEU A 16 9.51 -33.69 -62.13
N TYR A 17 10.18 -32.62 -61.72
CA TYR A 17 9.55 -31.43 -61.15
C TYR A 17 8.52 -30.82 -62.12
N ASP A 18 8.92 -30.59 -63.36
CA ASP A 18 8.06 -29.99 -64.38
C ASP A 18 6.88 -30.91 -64.73
N GLN A 19 7.11 -32.22 -64.80
CA GLN A 19 6.04 -33.19 -65.05
C GLN A 19 5.01 -33.20 -63.91
N LEU A 20 5.45 -33.19 -62.65
CA LEU A 20 4.55 -33.15 -61.50
C LEU A 20 3.72 -31.86 -61.47
N LEU A 21 4.30 -30.73 -61.84
CA LEU A 21 3.58 -29.45 -61.93
C LEU A 21 2.62 -29.35 -63.13
N GLN A 22 2.86 -30.11 -64.20
CA GLN A 22 1.89 -30.21 -65.30
C GLN A 22 0.70 -31.10 -64.94
N GLN A 23 0.94 -32.16 -64.18
CA GLN A 23 -0.07 -33.12 -63.76
C GLN A 23 -0.89 -32.65 -62.56
N SER A 24 -0.31 -31.82 -61.69
CA SER A 24 -0.99 -31.29 -60.50
C SER A 24 -1.39 -29.84 -60.69
N ARG A 25 -2.58 -29.50 -60.17
CA ARG A 25 -3.04 -28.12 -60.04
C ARG A 25 -3.42 -27.88 -58.59
N SER A 26 -3.03 -26.75 -58.02
CA SER A 26 -3.31 -26.43 -56.61
C SER A 26 -4.80 -26.39 -56.26
N SER A 27 -5.67 -26.12 -57.23
CA SER A 27 -7.13 -26.08 -57.05
C SER A 27 -7.84 -27.42 -57.23
N ILE A 28 -7.17 -28.44 -57.79
CA ILE A 28 -7.81 -29.71 -58.17
C ILE A 28 -7.30 -30.83 -57.27
N ARG A 29 -8.26 -31.56 -56.69
CA ARG A 29 -7.98 -32.68 -55.79
C ARG A 29 -7.36 -33.86 -56.56
N PRO A 30 -6.21 -34.42 -56.13
CA PRO A 30 -5.44 -35.39 -56.91
C PRO A 30 -5.96 -36.83 -56.74
N VAL A 31 -7.23 -37.06 -57.06
CA VAL A 31 -7.89 -38.38 -57.04
C VAL A 31 -8.16 -38.89 -58.46
N GLN A 32 -8.34 -40.21 -58.61
CA GLN A 32 -8.69 -40.79 -59.90
C GLN A 32 -10.20 -40.69 -60.17
N TYR A 33 -11.01 -40.85 -59.12
CA TYR A 33 -12.46 -40.73 -59.18
C TYR A 33 -12.97 -39.73 -58.13
N GLU A 34 -14.04 -39.00 -58.45
CA GLU A 34 -14.58 -37.97 -57.55
C GLU A 34 -15.09 -38.55 -56.21
N SER A 35 -15.54 -39.82 -56.23
CA SER A 35 -16.01 -40.59 -55.08
C SER A 35 -14.90 -41.04 -54.13
N GLU A 36 -13.62 -40.94 -54.54
CA GLU A 36 -12.51 -41.29 -53.67
C GLU A 36 -12.27 -40.19 -52.63
N LYS A 37 -12.09 -40.62 -51.39
CA LYS A 37 -11.75 -39.75 -50.27
C LYS A 37 -10.23 -39.67 -50.08
N ILE A 38 -9.73 -38.48 -49.76
CA ILE A 38 -8.35 -38.30 -49.32
C ILE A 38 -8.31 -38.39 -47.79
N ASN A 39 -7.54 -39.34 -47.29
CA ASN A 39 -7.27 -39.50 -45.87
C ASN A 39 -6.05 -38.65 -45.50
N VAL A 40 -6.23 -37.75 -44.55
CA VAL A 40 -5.18 -36.89 -44.01
C VAL A 40 -4.85 -37.36 -42.59
N SER A 41 -3.57 -37.51 -42.31
CA SER A 41 -3.04 -37.74 -40.96
C SER A 41 -2.32 -36.48 -40.48
N ILE A 42 -2.57 -36.09 -39.24
CA ILE A 42 -2.09 -34.82 -38.66
C ILE A 42 -1.33 -35.11 -37.37
N ASP A 43 -0.06 -34.71 -37.31
CA ASP A 43 0.73 -34.74 -36.09
C ASP A 43 1.04 -33.32 -35.65
N LEU A 44 0.70 -33.00 -34.41
CA LEU A 44 0.87 -31.68 -33.81
C LEU A 44 1.85 -31.73 -32.65
N ALA A 45 2.85 -30.85 -32.67
CA ALA A 45 3.73 -30.63 -31.55
C ALA A 45 3.57 -29.21 -31.01
N PHE A 46 3.13 -29.07 -29.76
CA PHE A 46 3.19 -27.78 -29.08
C PHE A 46 4.64 -27.51 -28.69
N VAL A 47 5.26 -26.48 -29.29
CA VAL A 47 6.68 -26.17 -29.09
C VAL A 47 6.84 -25.16 -27.96
N ARG A 48 6.06 -24.07 -28.00
CA ARG A 48 6.23 -22.96 -27.06
C ARG A 48 4.98 -22.11 -26.92
N LEU A 49 4.67 -21.74 -25.67
CA LEU A 49 3.71 -20.67 -25.36
C LEU A 49 4.35 -19.31 -25.64
N ILE A 50 3.76 -18.53 -26.54
CA ILE A 50 4.29 -17.23 -26.96
C ILE A 50 3.70 -16.12 -26.10
N SER A 51 2.37 -16.06 -26.01
CA SER A 51 1.68 -15.07 -25.19
C SER A 51 0.33 -15.60 -24.75
N VAL A 52 -0.04 -15.28 -23.51
CA VAL A 52 -1.40 -15.39 -23.00
C VAL A 52 -1.86 -13.96 -22.74
N ASN A 53 -2.95 -13.55 -23.38
CA ASN A 53 -3.50 -12.21 -23.22
C ASN A 53 -4.92 -12.34 -22.66
N GLU A 54 -5.07 -12.13 -21.36
CA GLU A 54 -6.33 -12.25 -20.65
C GLU A 54 -7.31 -11.10 -20.94
N GLU A 55 -6.81 -9.93 -21.36
CA GLU A 55 -7.63 -8.77 -21.74
C GLU A 55 -8.33 -9.00 -23.07
N ASP A 56 -7.56 -9.37 -24.10
CA ASP A 56 -8.10 -9.67 -25.43
C ASP A 56 -8.68 -11.08 -25.54
N SER A 57 -8.49 -11.92 -24.51
CA SER A 57 -8.97 -13.30 -24.48
C SER A 57 -8.28 -14.21 -25.50
N LEU A 58 -6.98 -14.00 -25.75
CA LEU A 58 -6.22 -14.68 -26.80
C LEU A 58 -5.07 -15.50 -26.23
N LEU A 59 -4.90 -16.70 -26.78
CA LEU A 59 -3.75 -17.56 -26.54
C LEU A 59 -2.95 -17.68 -27.85
N GLN A 60 -1.64 -17.41 -27.78
CA GLN A 60 -0.70 -17.62 -28.88
C GLN A 60 0.28 -18.74 -28.55
N VAL A 61 0.31 -19.75 -29.42
CA VAL A 61 1.19 -20.92 -29.26
C VAL A 61 1.92 -21.18 -30.56
N ARG A 62 3.23 -21.39 -30.47
CA ARG A 62 4.03 -21.87 -31.57
C ARG A 62 3.92 -23.39 -31.62
N THR A 63 3.48 -23.90 -32.77
CA THR A 63 3.26 -25.33 -32.99
C THR A 63 3.98 -25.81 -34.24
N ARG A 64 4.42 -27.06 -34.23
CA ARG A 64 4.84 -27.78 -35.43
C ARG A 64 3.66 -28.60 -35.89
N ILE A 65 3.29 -28.45 -37.16
CA ILE A 65 2.21 -29.21 -37.77
C ILE A 65 2.83 -30.06 -38.88
N ASN A 66 2.61 -31.37 -38.80
CA ASN A 66 2.93 -32.30 -39.87
C ASN A 66 1.64 -32.87 -40.44
N GLN A 67 1.40 -32.65 -41.73
CA GLN A 67 0.26 -33.22 -42.44
C GLN A 67 0.77 -34.24 -43.44
N THR A 68 0.19 -35.44 -43.43
CA THR A 68 0.52 -36.48 -44.41
C THR A 68 -0.73 -36.98 -45.09
N TRP A 69 -0.66 -37.17 -46.41
CA TRP A 69 -1.74 -37.73 -47.20
C TRP A 69 -1.16 -38.48 -48.41
N ASN A 70 -1.97 -39.32 -49.05
CA ASN A 70 -1.55 -40.10 -50.21
C ASN A 70 -2.30 -39.65 -51.46
N ALA A 71 -1.56 -39.47 -52.56
CA ALA A 71 -2.10 -39.19 -53.89
C ALA A 71 -1.37 -40.08 -54.91
N LEU A 72 -1.95 -41.25 -55.17
CA LEU A 72 -1.37 -42.27 -56.07
C LEU A 72 -1.19 -41.76 -57.51
N THR A 73 -2.00 -40.79 -57.92
CA THR A 73 -1.95 -40.13 -59.23
C THR A 73 -0.62 -39.43 -59.52
N LEU A 74 0.12 -39.04 -58.47
CA LEU A 74 1.39 -38.31 -58.54
C LEU A 74 2.60 -39.18 -58.15
N SER A 75 2.47 -40.50 -58.23
CA SER A 75 3.56 -41.45 -57.99
C SER A 75 4.46 -41.62 -59.23
N TRP A 76 5.73 -41.95 -59.01
CA TRP A 76 6.68 -42.23 -60.10
C TRP A 76 7.59 -43.40 -59.76
N ASN A 77 8.13 -44.05 -60.79
CA ASN A 77 9.13 -45.10 -60.60
C ASN A 77 10.53 -44.47 -60.45
N PRO A 78 11.23 -44.63 -59.31
CA PRO A 78 12.56 -44.05 -59.08
C PRO A 78 13.59 -44.47 -60.13
N LEU A 79 13.47 -45.68 -60.69
CA LEU A 79 14.40 -46.22 -61.69
C LEU A 79 14.44 -45.38 -62.97
N ASN A 80 13.35 -44.67 -63.29
CA ASN A 80 13.26 -43.80 -64.47
C ASN A 80 13.94 -42.44 -64.25
N TYR A 81 14.15 -42.02 -63.01
CA TYR A 81 14.64 -40.69 -62.63
C TYR A 81 15.86 -40.78 -61.71
N PHE A 82 16.82 -41.66 -62.03
CA PHE A 82 18.10 -41.71 -61.30
C PHE A 82 17.96 -42.05 -59.79
N ASN A 83 16.99 -42.90 -59.43
CA ASN A 83 16.65 -43.29 -58.06
C ASN A 83 16.25 -42.11 -57.15
N VAL A 84 15.68 -41.05 -57.72
CA VAL A 84 15.05 -39.97 -56.95
C VAL A 84 13.83 -40.52 -56.23
N THR A 85 13.89 -40.57 -54.89
CA THR A 85 12.79 -41.04 -54.02
C THR A 85 11.97 -39.92 -53.42
N ASN A 86 12.54 -38.71 -53.31
CA ASN A 86 11.85 -37.54 -52.77
C ASN A 86 12.12 -36.28 -53.58
N ILE A 87 11.13 -35.40 -53.62
CA ILE A 87 11.24 -34.07 -54.22
C ILE A 87 10.52 -33.05 -53.35
N ARG A 88 11.05 -31.83 -53.29
CA ARG A 88 10.43 -30.72 -52.56
C ARG A 88 9.86 -29.72 -53.54
N VAL A 89 8.61 -29.34 -53.33
CA VAL A 89 7.87 -28.40 -54.18
C VAL A 89 7.24 -27.32 -53.30
N PRO A 90 7.23 -26.04 -53.71
CA PRO A 90 6.49 -25.00 -53.00
C PRO A 90 5.01 -25.37 -52.82
N ALA A 91 4.47 -25.18 -51.61
CA ALA A 91 3.13 -25.64 -51.25
C ALA A 91 2.01 -25.00 -52.09
N HIS A 92 2.21 -23.77 -52.57
CA HIS A 92 1.21 -23.03 -53.34
C HIS A 92 1.03 -23.55 -54.79
N LEU A 93 1.99 -24.33 -55.31
CA LEU A 93 1.92 -24.87 -56.69
C LEU A 93 1.17 -26.20 -56.78
N VAL A 94 1.05 -26.93 -55.68
CA VAL A 94 0.42 -28.24 -55.61
C VAL A 94 -0.84 -28.19 -54.75
N TRP A 95 -1.71 -29.19 -54.90
CA TRP A 95 -2.92 -29.28 -54.09
C TRP A 95 -2.57 -29.61 -52.64
N THR A 96 -3.27 -28.96 -51.70
CA THR A 96 -3.18 -29.24 -50.26
C THR A 96 -4.58 -29.40 -49.69
N PRO A 97 -4.77 -30.19 -48.61
CA PRO A 97 -6.09 -30.46 -48.04
C PRO A 97 -6.73 -29.24 -47.33
N LYS A 98 -6.06 -28.08 -47.30
CA LYS A 98 -6.54 -26.81 -46.71
C LYS A 98 -7.06 -26.97 -45.27
N ILE A 99 -6.36 -27.78 -44.46
CA ILE A 99 -6.62 -27.88 -43.02
C ILE A 99 -6.12 -26.60 -42.35
N SER A 100 -7.03 -25.90 -41.68
CA SER A 100 -6.77 -24.62 -41.03
C SER A 100 -7.40 -24.59 -39.64
N LEU A 101 -7.04 -23.58 -38.86
CA LEU A 101 -7.59 -23.33 -37.55
C LEU A 101 -8.94 -22.59 -37.71
N ILE A 102 -10.04 -23.27 -37.42
CA ILE A 102 -11.40 -22.75 -37.65
C ILE A 102 -11.74 -21.64 -36.65
N ASN A 103 -11.25 -21.73 -35.42
CA ASN A 103 -11.41 -20.70 -34.40
C ASN A 103 -10.25 -19.71 -34.38
N GLN A 104 -9.65 -19.40 -35.52
CA GLN A 104 -8.50 -18.48 -35.60
C GLN A 104 -8.93 -17.02 -35.38
N HIS A 105 -8.16 -16.27 -34.58
CA HIS A 105 -8.39 -14.83 -34.37
C HIS A 105 -7.61 -13.94 -35.34
N SER A 106 -6.40 -14.33 -35.74
CA SER A 106 -5.53 -13.55 -36.64
C SER A 106 -4.83 -14.43 -37.67
N ILE A 107 -4.77 -13.95 -38.92
CA ILE A 107 -4.11 -14.62 -40.05
C ILE A 107 -2.63 -14.22 -40.01
N THR A 108 -1.78 -15.05 -39.39
CA THR A 108 -0.32 -14.93 -39.50
C THR A 108 0.20 -16.07 -40.36
N ASP A 109 -0.03 -15.94 -41.66
CA ASP A 109 0.45 -16.90 -42.65
C ASP A 109 1.87 -16.52 -43.08
N ASN A 110 2.86 -17.21 -42.51
CA ASN A 110 4.17 -17.34 -43.13
C ASN A 110 4.09 -18.39 -44.26
N GLU A 111 3.24 -18.16 -45.26
CA GLU A 111 3.03 -19.11 -46.37
C GLU A 111 4.17 -19.10 -47.40
N GLU A 112 4.93 -18.00 -47.50
CA GLU A 112 5.87 -17.76 -48.62
C GLU A 112 7.05 -18.75 -48.70
N ASN A 113 7.38 -19.47 -47.61
CA ASN A 113 8.51 -20.39 -47.55
C ASN A 113 8.13 -21.86 -47.26
N ASN A 114 6.85 -22.20 -47.41
CA ASN A 114 6.36 -23.54 -47.10
C ASN A 114 6.62 -24.51 -48.26
N PHE A 115 7.47 -25.50 -48.05
CA PHE A 115 7.76 -26.58 -49.00
C PHE A 115 7.09 -27.89 -48.57
N ILE A 116 6.57 -28.62 -49.54
CA ILE A 116 6.00 -29.95 -49.37
C ILE A 116 7.00 -30.97 -49.90
N SER A 117 7.22 -32.04 -49.14
CA SER A 117 8.01 -33.19 -49.57
C SER A 117 7.08 -34.23 -50.16
N ILE A 118 7.32 -34.60 -51.42
CA ILE A 118 6.58 -35.65 -52.13
C ILE A 118 7.50 -36.85 -52.26
N GLN A 119 7.02 -38.04 -51.88
CA GLN A 119 7.72 -39.31 -52.02
C GLN A 119 7.32 -40.02 -53.32
N SER A 120 8.20 -40.87 -53.85
CA SER A 120 7.94 -41.62 -55.10
C SER A 120 6.73 -42.54 -55.03
N THR A 121 6.32 -42.93 -53.83
CA THR A 121 5.11 -43.71 -53.55
C THR A 121 3.80 -42.92 -53.76
N GLY A 122 3.87 -41.60 -53.92
CA GLY A 122 2.70 -40.71 -53.97
C GLY A 122 2.31 -40.15 -52.59
N GLN A 123 3.10 -40.41 -51.53
CA GLN A 123 2.86 -39.82 -50.22
C GLN A 123 3.37 -38.37 -50.15
N PHE A 124 2.52 -37.48 -49.67
CA PHE A 124 2.82 -36.08 -49.42
C PHE A 124 3.07 -35.89 -47.93
N GLU A 125 4.10 -35.11 -47.61
CA GLU A 125 4.43 -34.69 -46.24
C GLU A 125 4.62 -33.18 -46.22
N PHE A 126 3.78 -32.51 -45.44
CA PHE A 126 3.79 -31.08 -45.27
C PHE A 126 4.07 -30.73 -43.80
N ASN A 127 5.32 -30.33 -43.55
CA ASN A 127 5.82 -30.05 -42.21
C ASN A 127 6.20 -28.57 -42.10
N TYR A 128 5.52 -27.84 -41.22
CA TYR A 128 5.73 -26.41 -41.04
C TYR A 128 5.54 -25.99 -39.59
N LEU A 129 6.12 -24.84 -39.24
CA LEU A 129 5.94 -24.20 -37.94
C LEU A 129 4.85 -23.12 -38.08
N ALA A 130 3.78 -23.25 -37.31
CA ALA A 130 2.66 -22.32 -37.27
C ALA A 130 2.66 -21.52 -35.96
N LEU A 131 2.22 -20.26 -36.05
CA LEU A 131 1.83 -19.49 -34.88
C LEU A 131 0.31 -19.50 -34.80
N LEU A 132 -0.22 -20.29 -33.87
CA LEU A 132 -1.65 -20.43 -33.68
C LEU A 132 -2.14 -19.40 -32.66
N THR A 133 -3.06 -18.54 -33.07
CA THR A 133 -3.74 -17.58 -32.20
C THR A 133 -5.21 -17.95 -32.08
N VAL A 134 -5.62 -18.43 -30.90
CA VAL A 134 -7.00 -18.84 -30.61
C VAL A 134 -7.65 -17.95 -29.55
N PRO A 135 -8.96 -17.69 -29.64
CA PRO A 135 -9.74 -17.17 -28.54
C PRO A 135 -9.88 -18.25 -27.46
N CYS A 136 -9.65 -17.86 -26.21
CA CYS A 136 -9.78 -18.72 -25.04
C CYS A 136 -10.54 -17.97 -23.95
N ASP A 137 -11.46 -18.64 -23.27
CA ASP A 137 -12.20 -18.07 -22.15
C ASP A 137 -11.46 -18.36 -20.85
N PHE A 138 -10.85 -17.33 -20.26
CA PHE A 138 -9.98 -17.48 -19.09
C PHE A 138 -10.79 -17.35 -17.80
N ASP A 139 -10.74 -18.35 -16.93
CA ASP A 139 -11.35 -18.31 -15.60
C ASP A 139 -10.32 -17.89 -14.54
N LEU A 140 -10.39 -16.63 -14.10
CA LEU A 140 -9.47 -16.07 -13.10
C LEU A 140 -9.98 -16.17 -11.66
N GLN A 141 -11.01 -17.00 -11.40
CA GLN A 141 -11.54 -17.14 -10.03
C GLN A 141 -10.49 -17.57 -9.01
N ARG A 142 -9.54 -18.42 -9.42
CA ARG A 142 -8.46 -18.98 -8.60
C ARG A 142 -7.11 -18.27 -8.73
N PHE A 143 -7.05 -17.14 -9.44
CA PHE A 143 -5.82 -16.39 -9.65
C PHE A 143 -5.02 -16.17 -8.35
N PRO A 144 -3.67 -16.37 -8.34
CA PRO A 144 -2.79 -16.77 -9.44
C PRO A 144 -2.56 -18.30 -9.55
N PHE A 145 -3.38 -19.11 -8.86
CA PHE A 145 -3.31 -20.58 -8.87
C PHE A 145 -4.31 -21.18 -9.87
N ASP A 146 -4.60 -20.44 -10.93
CA ASP A 146 -5.56 -20.77 -11.96
C ASP A 146 -4.97 -21.73 -12.99
N GLN A 147 -5.81 -22.67 -13.44
CA GLN A 147 -5.56 -23.53 -14.58
C GLN A 147 -6.55 -23.16 -15.68
N GLN A 148 -6.04 -23.04 -16.90
CA GLN A 148 -6.82 -22.60 -18.05
C GLN A 148 -6.86 -23.71 -19.09
N THR A 149 -8.02 -23.88 -19.73
CA THR A 149 -8.23 -24.88 -20.78
C THR A 149 -8.65 -24.15 -22.05
N CYS A 150 -7.80 -24.21 -23.08
CA CYS A 150 -8.04 -23.55 -24.36
C CYS A 150 -8.28 -24.57 -25.46
N LEU A 151 -9.22 -24.27 -26.37
CA LEU A 151 -9.63 -25.17 -27.43
C LEU A 151 -9.01 -24.77 -28.77
N PHE A 152 -8.34 -25.70 -29.45
CA PHE A 152 -7.90 -25.53 -30.83
C PHE A 152 -8.77 -26.39 -31.74
N LYS A 153 -9.39 -25.77 -32.75
CA LYS A 153 -10.30 -26.45 -33.67
C LYS A 153 -9.67 -26.48 -35.05
N LEU A 154 -9.11 -27.63 -35.44
CA LEU A 154 -8.49 -27.84 -36.74
C LEU A 154 -9.44 -28.60 -37.66
N GLY A 155 -9.64 -28.11 -38.86
CA GLY A 155 -10.53 -28.76 -39.82
C GLY A 155 -10.35 -28.20 -41.22
N SER A 156 -10.98 -28.88 -42.19
CA SER A 156 -11.09 -28.33 -43.53
C SER A 156 -12.21 -27.29 -43.56
N PHE A 157 -11.92 -26.11 -44.10
CA PHE A 157 -12.94 -25.08 -44.32
C PHE A 157 -13.74 -25.33 -45.62
N VAL A 158 -13.12 -26.00 -46.60
CA VAL A 158 -13.64 -26.13 -47.97
C VAL A 158 -14.22 -27.51 -48.25
N TYR A 159 -13.63 -28.55 -47.66
CA TYR A 159 -13.95 -29.94 -47.96
C TYR A 159 -14.76 -30.57 -46.83
N ASP A 160 -15.81 -31.30 -47.21
CA ASP A 160 -16.63 -32.08 -46.30
C ASP A 160 -15.96 -33.42 -45.93
N SER A 161 -16.52 -34.13 -44.95
CA SER A 161 -15.98 -35.41 -44.48
C SER A 161 -16.02 -36.52 -45.53
N SER A 162 -16.85 -36.38 -46.59
CA SER A 162 -16.93 -37.34 -47.69
C SER A 162 -15.76 -37.22 -48.67
N THR A 163 -15.21 -36.01 -48.86
CA THR A 163 -14.10 -35.76 -49.80
C THR A 163 -12.74 -35.77 -49.11
N VAL A 164 -12.61 -35.15 -47.94
CA VAL A 164 -11.38 -35.11 -47.14
C VAL A 164 -11.69 -35.52 -45.71
N SER A 165 -11.10 -36.63 -45.26
CA SER A 165 -11.31 -37.14 -43.91
C SER A 165 -10.00 -37.19 -43.13
N ILE A 166 -10.08 -36.81 -41.87
CA ILE A 166 -8.95 -36.86 -40.94
C ILE A 166 -8.97 -38.24 -40.28
N THR A 167 -7.97 -39.09 -40.57
CA THR A 167 -7.98 -40.50 -40.16
C THR A 167 -7.16 -40.79 -38.93
N GLN A 168 -6.00 -40.15 -38.80
CA GLN A 168 -5.12 -40.28 -37.65
C GLN A 168 -4.71 -38.88 -37.21
N ALA A 169 -4.81 -38.63 -35.92
CA ALA A 169 -4.40 -37.38 -35.35
C ALA A 169 -3.66 -37.66 -34.05
N THR A 170 -2.42 -37.21 -33.96
CA THR A 170 -1.64 -37.30 -32.73
C THR A 170 -1.21 -35.91 -32.31
N ASP A 171 -1.16 -35.70 -31.00
CA ASP A 171 -0.60 -34.51 -30.40
C ASP A 171 0.41 -34.89 -29.32
N TYR A 172 1.46 -34.07 -29.21
CA TYR A 172 2.42 -34.17 -28.13
C TYR A 172 2.97 -32.78 -27.78
N ILE A 173 3.50 -32.66 -26.57
CA ILE A 173 4.16 -31.45 -26.10
C ILE A 173 5.66 -31.63 -26.29
N PHE A 174 6.27 -30.78 -27.10
CA PHE A 174 7.72 -30.65 -27.24
C PHE A 174 8.16 -29.45 -26.41
N ASP A 175 8.29 -29.63 -25.10
CA ASP A 175 8.49 -28.52 -24.17
C ASP A 175 9.90 -27.92 -24.24
N ASP A 176 10.08 -26.83 -25.00
CA ASP A 176 11.32 -26.05 -25.05
C ASP A 176 11.41 -24.98 -23.93
N ASN A 177 10.47 -24.95 -22.98
CA ASN A 177 10.42 -23.93 -21.92
C ASN A 177 11.65 -23.95 -20.98
N ASN A 178 12.51 -24.97 -21.05
CA ASN A 178 13.76 -25.04 -20.29
C ASN A 178 14.79 -23.97 -20.70
N LEU A 179 14.75 -23.48 -21.96
CA LEU A 179 15.69 -22.47 -22.43
C LEU A 179 15.20 -21.03 -22.17
N THR A 180 13.88 -20.80 -22.19
CA THR A 180 13.25 -19.52 -21.86
C THR A 180 11.92 -19.75 -21.16
N PRO A 181 11.83 -19.57 -19.82
CA PRO A 181 10.61 -19.87 -19.09
C PRO A 181 9.50 -18.88 -19.48
N SER A 182 8.37 -19.41 -19.94
CA SER A 182 7.13 -18.66 -20.12
C SER A 182 6.38 -18.56 -18.78
N GLU A 183 5.48 -17.57 -18.65
CA GLU A 183 4.65 -17.38 -17.46
C GLU A 183 3.76 -18.60 -17.16
N TYR A 184 3.42 -19.36 -18.20
CA TYR A 184 2.60 -20.55 -18.12
C TYR A 184 3.41 -21.80 -18.46
N THR A 185 2.94 -22.95 -17.98
CA THR A 185 3.50 -24.26 -18.35
C THR A 185 2.42 -25.12 -18.93
N PHE A 186 2.77 -25.95 -19.91
CA PHE A 186 1.88 -27.00 -20.40
C PHE A 186 1.62 -28.03 -19.29
N VAL A 187 0.38 -28.48 -19.15
CA VAL A 187 -0.01 -29.51 -18.16
C VAL A 187 -0.42 -30.79 -18.88
N SER A 188 -1.47 -30.69 -19.68
CA SER A 188 -2.08 -31.81 -20.38
C SER A 188 -2.64 -31.34 -21.72
N HIS A 189 -2.83 -32.31 -22.59
CA HIS A 189 -3.52 -32.13 -23.86
C HIS A 189 -4.48 -33.29 -24.04
N LYS A 190 -5.60 -33.03 -24.69
CA LYS A 190 -6.56 -34.07 -25.06
C LYS A 190 -7.07 -33.80 -26.46
N LEU A 191 -6.81 -34.75 -27.34
CA LEU A 191 -7.28 -34.72 -28.72
C LEU A 191 -8.58 -35.51 -28.84
N THR A 192 -9.59 -34.86 -29.42
CA THR A 192 -10.88 -35.48 -29.73
C THR A 192 -11.23 -35.23 -31.19
N LYS A 193 -11.51 -36.29 -31.95
CA LYS A 193 -12.11 -36.16 -33.28
C LYS A 193 -13.60 -35.87 -33.11
N GLN A 194 -14.08 -34.82 -33.75
CA GLN A 194 -15.48 -34.39 -33.71
C GLN A 194 -16.00 -34.14 -35.12
N GLU A 195 -17.25 -34.54 -35.38
CA GLU A 195 -17.97 -34.14 -36.57
C GLU A 195 -18.73 -32.85 -36.27
N SER A 196 -18.58 -31.86 -37.14
CA SER A 196 -19.25 -30.56 -37.02
C SER A 196 -20.22 -30.34 -38.17
N ARG A 197 -21.35 -29.69 -37.86
CA ARG A 197 -22.35 -29.26 -38.82
C ARG A 197 -22.63 -27.79 -38.61
N TYR A 198 -22.53 -27.00 -39.68
CA TYR A 198 -22.92 -25.60 -39.62
C TYR A 198 -24.43 -25.45 -39.49
N PRO A 199 -24.92 -24.45 -38.71
CA PRO A 199 -26.34 -24.18 -38.59
C PRO A 199 -27.00 -24.01 -39.97
N GLY A 200 -27.98 -24.86 -40.30
CA GLY A 200 -28.71 -24.80 -41.56
C GLY A 200 -28.12 -25.59 -42.74
N SER A 201 -26.96 -26.24 -42.59
CA SER A 201 -26.41 -27.16 -43.61
C SER A 201 -26.59 -28.64 -43.23
N THR A 202 -26.75 -29.52 -44.22
CA THR A 202 -26.73 -30.98 -44.04
C THR A 202 -25.32 -31.57 -44.13
N THR A 203 -24.36 -30.82 -44.67
CA THR A 203 -22.97 -31.26 -44.88
C THR A 203 -22.24 -31.42 -43.55
N ILE A 204 -21.52 -32.54 -43.40
CA ILE A 204 -20.73 -32.88 -42.21
C ILE A 204 -19.26 -32.56 -42.52
N TYR A 205 -18.59 -31.89 -41.58
CA TYR A 205 -17.17 -31.59 -41.67
C TYR A 205 -16.42 -32.32 -40.56
N ASP A 206 -15.32 -32.98 -40.93
CA ASP A 206 -14.39 -33.57 -39.97
C ASP A 206 -13.57 -32.47 -39.30
N MET A 207 -13.56 -32.44 -37.97
CA MET A 207 -12.78 -31.52 -37.15
C MET A 207 -12.02 -32.28 -36.06
N ILE A 208 -10.82 -31.80 -35.74
CA ILE A 208 -10.12 -32.17 -34.52
C ILE A 208 -10.27 -31.03 -33.52
N VAL A 209 -10.70 -31.36 -32.30
CA VAL A 209 -10.69 -30.45 -31.17
C VAL A 209 -9.60 -30.89 -30.21
N ILE A 210 -8.69 -29.97 -29.91
CA ILE A 210 -7.60 -30.17 -28.95
C ILE A 210 -7.87 -29.31 -27.73
N GLU A 211 -8.03 -29.95 -26.59
CA GLU A 211 -8.14 -29.30 -25.29
C GLU A 211 -6.71 -29.17 -24.74
N LEU A 212 -6.19 -27.95 -24.67
CA LEU A 212 -4.86 -27.66 -24.13
C LEU A 212 -4.98 -27.05 -22.74
N ASP A 213 -4.45 -27.74 -21.75
CA ASP A 213 -4.42 -27.27 -20.38
C ASP A 213 -3.08 -26.59 -20.06
N ILE A 214 -3.16 -25.35 -19.58
CA ILE A 214 -2.02 -24.55 -19.16
C ILE A 214 -2.17 -24.13 -17.70
N ASN A 215 -1.06 -24.08 -16.97
CA ASN A 215 -1.02 -23.66 -15.57
C ASN A 215 -0.10 -22.45 -15.39
N ARG A 216 -0.50 -21.49 -14.55
CA ARG A 216 0.27 -20.27 -14.28
C ARG A 216 1.40 -20.54 -13.28
N ARG A 217 2.57 -19.95 -13.51
CA ARG A 217 3.65 -19.87 -12.51
C ARG A 217 3.31 -18.81 -11.46
N SER A 218 2.66 -19.24 -10.37
CA SER A 218 2.10 -18.36 -9.34
C SER A 218 3.14 -17.62 -8.48
N THR A 219 4.40 -18.06 -8.44
CA THR A 219 5.44 -17.55 -7.52
C THR A 219 5.62 -16.03 -7.57
N TYR A 220 5.62 -15.45 -8.77
CA TYR A 220 5.74 -14.01 -8.95
C TYR A 220 4.62 -13.24 -8.23
N PHE A 221 3.37 -13.67 -8.43
CA PHE A 221 2.18 -13.03 -7.84
C PHE A 221 2.04 -13.30 -6.34
N ILE A 222 2.57 -14.42 -5.85
CA ILE A 222 2.66 -14.68 -4.41
C ILE A 222 3.54 -13.63 -3.73
N HIS A 223 4.73 -13.36 -4.29
CA HIS A 223 5.65 -12.37 -3.72
C HIS A 223 5.19 -10.93 -3.94
N LEU A 224 4.61 -10.62 -5.10
CA LEU A 224 4.20 -9.25 -5.44
C LEU A 224 2.92 -8.83 -4.71
N ILE A 225 1.93 -9.72 -4.59
CA ILE A 225 0.58 -9.32 -4.14
C ILE A 225 0.20 -10.01 -2.82
N ASN A 226 0.40 -11.33 -2.69
CA ASN A 226 -0.06 -12.05 -1.50
C ASN A 226 0.72 -11.69 -0.24
N TRP A 227 2.06 -11.69 -0.31
CA TRP A 227 2.90 -11.38 0.85
C TRP A 227 2.70 -9.95 1.40
N PRO A 228 2.72 -8.89 0.57
CA PRO A 228 2.41 -7.54 1.04
C PRO A 228 0.99 -7.39 1.60
N GLY A 229 -0.01 -8.02 0.96
CA GLY A 229 -1.39 -8.00 1.46
C GLY A 229 -1.51 -8.65 2.84
N PHE A 230 -0.86 -9.79 3.05
CA PHE A 230 -0.82 -10.45 4.35
C PHE A 230 -0.16 -9.58 5.43
N LEU A 231 0.95 -8.90 5.10
CA LEU A 231 1.64 -8.01 6.04
C LEU A 231 0.77 -6.78 6.39
N LEU A 232 0.07 -6.20 5.41
CA LEU A 232 -0.87 -5.11 5.66
C LEU A 232 -2.04 -5.54 6.56
N ALA A 233 -2.61 -6.72 6.31
CA ALA A 233 -3.64 -7.30 7.16
C ALA A 233 -3.13 -7.53 8.60
N LEU A 234 -1.91 -8.04 8.78
CA LEU A 234 -1.31 -8.22 10.09
C LEU A 234 -1.08 -6.87 10.82
N LEU A 235 -0.59 -5.87 10.10
CA LEU A 235 -0.41 -4.52 10.64
C LEU A 235 -1.73 -3.87 11.04
N SER A 236 -2.85 -4.20 10.37
CA SER A 236 -4.17 -3.67 10.75
C SER A 236 -4.59 -4.04 12.18
N LEU A 237 -4.15 -5.20 12.70
CA LEU A 237 -4.45 -5.63 14.07
C LEU A 237 -3.79 -4.73 15.12
N THR A 238 -2.68 -4.08 14.78
CA THR A 238 -1.96 -3.19 15.71
C THR A 238 -2.75 -1.92 16.05
N ILE A 239 -3.73 -1.53 15.22
CA ILE A 239 -4.62 -0.38 15.47
C ILE A 239 -5.33 -0.52 16.83
N PHE A 240 -5.70 -1.73 17.22
CA PHE A 240 -6.38 -1.98 18.50
C PHE A 240 -5.44 -2.13 19.70
N LEU A 241 -4.14 -2.34 19.45
CA LEU A 241 -3.11 -2.43 20.50
C LEU A 241 -2.62 -1.05 20.95
N LEU A 242 -2.72 -0.02 20.09
CA LEU A 242 -2.31 1.34 20.43
C LEU A 242 -3.31 2.04 21.37
N PRO A 243 -2.81 2.80 22.37
CA PRO A 243 -3.67 3.51 23.31
C PRO A 243 -4.54 4.55 22.57
N PRO A 244 -5.80 4.76 23.01
CA PRO A 244 -6.80 5.55 22.26
C PRO A 244 -6.48 7.04 22.15
N ARG A 245 -5.55 7.56 22.96
CA ARG A 245 -5.11 8.97 22.93
C ARG A 245 -3.95 9.23 21.96
N ALA A 246 -3.24 8.19 21.50
CA ALA A 246 -2.15 8.36 20.54
C ALA A 246 -2.72 8.74 19.18
N SER A 247 -2.39 9.94 18.68
CA SER A 247 -2.76 10.38 17.32
C SER A 247 -2.18 9.48 16.23
N GLU A 248 -1.08 8.79 16.53
CA GLU A 248 -0.42 7.79 15.67
C GLU A 248 -1.38 6.67 15.25
N ARG A 249 -2.34 6.28 16.10
CA ARG A 249 -3.31 5.22 15.81
C ARG A 249 -4.16 5.52 14.57
N THR A 250 -4.67 6.75 14.47
CA THR A 250 -5.49 7.18 13.33
C THR A 250 -4.65 7.36 12.07
N VAL A 251 -3.42 7.85 12.21
CA VAL A 251 -2.49 8.03 11.09
C VAL A 251 -2.10 6.68 10.50
N LEU A 252 -1.76 5.69 11.34
CA LEU A 252 -1.46 4.33 10.92
C LEU A 252 -2.64 3.70 10.15
N GLY A 253 -3.87 3.85 10.65
CA GLY A 253 -5.05 3.34 9.96
C GLY A 253 -5.23 3.93 8.55
N VAL A 254 -5.11 5.25 8.40
CA VAL A 254 -5.22 5.91 7.09
C VAL A 254 -4.11 5.46 6.14
N LEU A 255 -2.87 5.35 6.61
CA LEU A 255 -1.74 4.86 5.82
C LEU A 255 -1.94 3.42 5.34
N LEU A 256 -2.51 2.54 6.19
CA LEU A 256 -2.82 1.16 5.82
C LEU A 256 -3.88 1.08 4.72
N VAL A 257 -4.95 1.90 4.80
CA VAL A 257 -5.97 1.97 3.75
C VAL A 257 -5.38 2.45 2.43
N ILE A 258 -4.49 3.45 2.45
CA ILE A 258 -3.78 3.90 1.25
C ILE A 258 -2.93 2.75 0.67
N GLY A 259 -2.19 2.02 1.50
CA GLY A 259 -1.42 0.85 1.08
C GLY A 259 -2.27 -0.24 0.45
N GLN A 260 -3.45 -0.53 1.02
CA GLN A 260 -4.41 -1.49 0.48
C GLN A 260 -5.01 -1.03 -0.86
N ILE A 261 -5.33 0.25 -1.02
CA ILE A 261 -5.82 0.83 -2.29
C ILE A 261 -4.74 0.70 -3.37
N LEU A 262 -3.47 0.99 -3.04
CA LEU A 262 -2.35 0.82 -3.96
C LEU A 262 -2.19 -0.64 -4.36
N LEU A 263 -2.25 -1.58 -3.41
CA LEU A 263 -2.18 -3.01 -3.69
C LEU A 263 -3.33 -3.49 -4.58
N PHE A 264 -4.56 -3.05 -4.30
CA PHE A 264 -5.72 -3.33 -5.13
C PHE A 264 -5.56 -2.76 -6.54
N SER A 265 -4.98 -1.56 -6.69
CA SER A 265 -4.72 -0.96 -8.00
C SER A 265 -3.70 -1.75 -8.82
N ILE A 266 -2.70 -2.35 -8.17
CA ILE A 266 -1.73 -3.25 -8.81
C ILE A 266 -2.45 -4.52 -9.26
N PHE A 267 -3.23 -5.15 -8.37
CA PHE A 267 -4.03 -6.34 -8.70
C PHE A 267 -4.99 -6.10 -9.87
N ALA A 268 -5.70 -4.97 -9.88
CA ALA A 268 -6.67 -4.61 -10.91
C ALA A 268 -6.05 -4.42 -12.31
N ARG A 269 -4.72 -4.23 -12.43
CA ARG A 269 -4.03 -4.20 -13.73
C ARG A 269 -3.89 -5.58 -14.37
N TYR A 270 -3.96 -6.65 -13.58
CA TYR A 270 -3.81 -8.03 -14.06
C TYR A 270 -5.15 -8.72 -14.33
N ILE A 271 -6.27 -8.11 -13.91
CA ILE A 271 -7.60 -8.67 -14.12
C ILE A 271 -8.31 -7.91 -15.25
N PRO A 272 -8.80 -8.61 -16.29
CA PRO A 272 -9.50 -7.96 -17.38
C PRO A 272 -10.87 -7.46 -16.93
N LYS A 273 -11.27 -6.27 -17.43
CA LYS A 273 -12.50 -5.57 -17.01
C LYS A 273 -13.78 -6.39 -17.20
N ARG A 274 -13.81 -7.28 -18.19
CA ARG A 274 -14.94 -8.18 -18.46
C ARG A 274 -15.22 -9.17 -17.32
N LEU A 275 -14.19 -9.55 -16.55
CA LEU A 275 -14.30 -10.43 -15.39
C LEU A 275 -14.54 -9.66 -14.09
N ALA A 276 -14.73 -8.33 -14.14
CA ALA A 276 -14.93 -7.50 -12.95
C ALA A 276 -16.23 -7.78 -12.20
N SER A 277 -17.18 -8.53 -12.76
CA SER A 277 -18.36 -9.01 -12.02
C SER A 277 -17.98 -10.03 -10.94
N ASN A 278 -16.85 -10.73 -11.10
CA ASN A 278 -16.38 -11.76 -10.18
C ASN A 278 -14.87 -11.67 -9.96
N TRP A 279 -14.44 -10.84 -9.00
CA TRP A 279 -13.04 -10.51 -8.65
C TRP A 279 -12.16 -11.68 -8.14
N GLY A 280 -12.62 -12.92 -8.27
CA GLY A 280 -11.95 -14.11 -7.75
C GLY A 280 -11.79 -14.10 -6.22
N TRP A 281 -11.10 -15.10 -5.66
CA TRP A 281 -10.86 -15.14 -4.21
C TRP A 281 -9.93 -14.00 -3.76
N MET A 282 -8.89 -13.70 -4.53
CA MET A 282 -7.87 -12.71 -4.17
C MET A 282 -8.42 -11.28 -4.16
N GLY A 283 -9.23 -10.89 -5.15
CA GLY A 283 -9.83 -9.57 -5.15
C GLY A 283 -10.84 -9.39 -4.02
N ARG A 284 -11.60 -10.45 -3.69
CA ARG A 284 -12.52 -10.45 -2.54
C ARG A 284 -11.78 -10.32 -1.21
N THR A 285 -10.66 -11.00 -1.02
CA THR A 285 -9.89 -10.91 0.24
C THR A 285 -9.32 -9.51 0.44
N ILE A 286 -8.72 -8.90 -0.59
CA ILE A 286 -8.21 -7.52 -0.53
C ILE A 286 -9.36 -6.54 -0.23
N PHE A 287 -10.52 -6.72 -0.87
CA PHE A 287 -11.69 -5.86 -0.64
C PHE A 287 -12.24 -5.99 0.78
N TYR A 288 -12.38 -7.21 1.31
CA TYR A 288 -12.85 -7.43 2.68
C TYR A 288 -11.85 -6.90 3.71
N ASP A 289 -10.55 -7.07 3.48
CA ASP A 289 -9.51 -6.50 4.33
C ASP A 289 -9.59 -4.97 4.37
N MET A 290 -9.75 -4.32 3.21
CA MET A 290 -9.97 -2.88 3.12
C MET A 290 -11.26 -2.42 3.84
N ALA A 291 -12.35 -3.18 3.76
CA ALA A 291 -13.58 -2.86 4.47
C ALA A 291 -13.40 -2.98 5.99
N ILE A 292 -12.70 -4.01 6.46
CA ILE A 292 -12.41 -4.23 7.88
C ILE A 292 -11.50 -3.13 8.44
N THR A 293 -10.48 -2.68 7.70
CA THR A 293 -9.61 -1.58 8.14
C THR A 293 -10.35 -0.26 8.24
N VAL A 294 -11.24 0.05 7.29
CA VAL A 294 -12.10 1.25 7.37
C VAL A 294 -13.01 1.20 8.59
N LEU A 295 -13.66 0.05 8.86
CA LEU A 295 -14.48 -0.14 10.05
C LEU A 295 -13.65 -0.03 11.35
N ALA A 296 -12.43 -0.54 11.35
CA ALA A 296 -11.50 -0.41 12.48
C ALA A 296 -11.14 1.06 12.75
N ILE A 297 -10.91 1.86 11.70
CA ILE A 297 -10.66 3.31 11.83
C ILE A 297 -11.89 4.02 12.39
N ILE A 298 -13.08 3.77 11.86
CA ILE A 298 -14.33 4.35 12.38
C ILE A 298 -14.49 4.02 13.87
N SER A 299 -14.27 2.75 14.25
CA SER A 299 -14.32 2.33 15.65
C SER A 299 -13.27 3.06 16.50
N SER A 300 -12.06 3.29 15.99
CA SER A 300 -11.00 4.00 16.70
C SER A 300 -11.35 5.46 17.00
N VAL A 301 -12.01 6.13 16.05
CA VAL A 301 -12.48 7.50 16.21
C VAL A 301 -13.61 7.57 17.25
N ILE A 302 -14.54 6.61 17.22
CA ILE A 302 -15.60 6.50 18.24
C ILE A 302 -14.99 6.26 19.63
N VAL A 303 -14.02 5.35 19.75
CA VAL A 303 -13.34 5.07 21.03
C VAL A 303 -12.63 6.33 21.54
N ARG A 304 -11.96 7.09 20.67
CA ARG A 304 -11.35 8.37 21.05
C ARG A 304 -12.39 9.38 21.55
N PHE A 305 -13.48 9.57 20.81
CA PHE A 305 -14.58 10.45 21.21
C PHE A 305 -15.20 10.08 22.56
N LEU A 306 -15.41 8.78 22.81
CA LEU A 306 -15.92 8.29 24.09
C LEU A 306 -14.90 8.46 25.23
N SER A 307 -13.61 8.24 24.94
CA SER A 307 -12.51 8.47 25.89
C SER A 307 -12.45 9.94 26.33
N ASP A 308 -12.59 10.87 25.39
CA ASP A 308 -12.55 12.31 25.68
C ASP A 308 -13.79 12.76 26.49
N LYS A 309 -14.98 12.23 26.17
CA LYS A 309 -16.21 12.48 26.96
C LYS A 309 -16.14 11.99 28.39
N HIS A 310 -15.57 10.80 28.61
CA HIS A 310 -15.40 10.26 29.96
C HIS A 310 -14.48 11.16 30.80
N TYR A 311 -13.44 11.70 30.17
CA TYR A 311 -12.48 12.60 30.81
C TYR A 311 -13.11 13.96 31.17
N CYS A 312 -14.00 14.50 30.33
CA CYS A 312 -14.74 15.74 30.60
C CYS A 312 -15.88 15.61 31.65
N ASN A 313 -15.91 14.54 32.47
CA ASN A 313 -16.90 14.28 33.52
C ASN A 313 -18.38 14.20 33.04
N GLU A 314 -18.64 14.04 31.74
CA GLU A 314 -19.99 13.69 31.25
C GLU A 314 -20.29 12.23 31.65
N ARG A 315 -21.25 12.04 32.56
CA ARG A 315 -21.62 10.69 33.01
C ARG A 315 -22.22 9.90 31.84
N PRO A 316 -21.70 8.71 31.50
CA PRO A 316 -22.31 7.87 30.49
C PRO A 316 -23.73 7.48 30.92
N SER A 317 -24.63 7.35 29.94
CA SER A 317 -26.01 6.96 30.22
C SER A 317 -26.07 5.61 30.97
N LEU A 318 -27.07 5.45 31.84
CA LEU A 318 -27.25 4.24 32.66
C LEU A 318 -27.25 2.95 31.83
N LYS A 319 -27.80 3.00 30.60
CA LYS A 319 -27.82 1.88 29.65
C LYS A 319 -26.43 1.49 29.16
N ILE A 320 -25.61 2.46 28.78
CA ILE A 320 -24.21 2.24 28.32
C ILE A 320 -23.38 1.68 29.47
N ARG A 321 -23.56 2.20 30.69
CA ARG A 321 -22.83 1.73 31.88
C ARG A 321 -23.17 0.29 32.23
N ALA A 322 -24.45 -0.09 32.18
CA ALA A 322 -24.90 -1.45 32.43
C ALA A 322 -24.43 -2.43 31.35
N PHE A 323 -24.40 -2.02 30.09
CA PHE A 323 -23.93 -2.85 28.99
C PHE A 323 -22.40 -3.05 29.03
N VAL A 324 -21.62 -1.96 29.09
CA VAL A 324 -20.16 -1.99 29.03
C VAL A 324 -19.55 -2.58 30.31
N PHE A 325 -19.88 -2.03 31.48
CA PHE A 325 -19.29 -2.45 32.77
C PHE A 325 -20.05 -3.60 33.46
N GLY A 326 -21.13 -4.09 32.85
CA GLY A 326 -21.92 -5.22 33.36
C GLY A 326 -21.76 -6.47 32.51
N TRP A 327 -22.14 -6.41 31.23
CA TRP A 327 -22.15 -7.58 30.34
C TRP A 327 -20.80 -7.77 29.64
N LEU A 328 -20.26 -6.73 28.99
CA LEU A 328 -19.00 -6.78 28.23
C LEU A 328 -17.79 -7.13 29.10
N THR A 329 -17.65 -6.50 30.28
CA THR A 329 -16.54 -6.82 31.21
C THR A 329 -16.57 -8.27 31.71
N LYS A 330 -17.77 -8.88 31.84
CA LYS A 330 -17.90 -10.31 32.21
C LYS A 330 -17.52 -11.22 31.04
N LEU A 331 -17.90 -10.85 29.81
CA LEU A 331 -17.57 -11.60 28.60
C LEU A 331 -16.05 -11.59 28.31
N VAL A 332 -15.38 -10.46 28.55
CA VAL A 332 -13.93 -10.31 28.34
C VAL A 332 -13.09 -10.77 29.55
N GLY A 333 -13.72 -11.09 30.69
CA GLY A 333 -13.02 -11.61 31.87
C GLY A 333 -12.24 -10.56 32.69
N LEU A 334 -12.59 -9.28 32.59
CA LEU A 334 -11.94 -8.20 33.34
C LEU A 334 -12.48 -8.13 34.80
N LYS A 335 -11.59 -8.28 35.80
CA LYS A 335 -11.98 -8.22 37.24
C LYS A 335 -12.35 -6.81 37.69
N ARG A 336 -13.50 -6.66 38.35
CA ARG A 336 -14.13 -5.40 38.81
C ARG A 336 -13.49 -4.76 40.07
N SER A 337 -12.25 -5.12 40.45
CA SER A 337 -11.78 -4.96 41.84
C SER A 337 -11.17 -3.60 42.24
N SER A 338 -11.03 -2.60 41.36
CA SER A 338 -10.33 -1.34 41.72
C SER A 338 -11.15 -0.05 41.57
N TYR A 339 -12.45 -0.12 41.23
CA TYR A 339 -13.28 1.07 40.99
C TYR A 339 -14.30 1.40 42.09
N ALA A 340 -14.54 0.51 43.05
CA ALA A 340 -15.59 0.70 44.08
C ALA A 340 -15.21 1.73 45.16
N THR A 341 -13.92 1.83 45.52
CA THR A 341 -13.43 2.74 46.58
C THR A 341 -13.47 4.22 46.16
N LEU A 342 -13.43 4.52 44.85
CA LEU A 342 -13.51 5.88 44.30
C LEU A 342 -14.94 6.44 44.24
N ILE A 343 -15.96 5.58 44.25
CA ILE A 343 -17.37 6.01 44.15
C ILE A 343 -17.95 6.28 45.55
N ALA A 344 -17.55 5.50 46.56
CA ALA A 344 -18.04 5.66 47.93
C ALA A 344 -17.65 7.01 48.56
N ASN A 345 -16.44 7.53 48.27
CA ASN A 345 -16.03 8.85 48.76
C ASN A 345 -16.69 10.03 48.00
N ARG A 346 -17.40 9.78 46.90
CA ARG A 346 -18.02 10.83 46.06
C ARG A 346 -19.48 11.13 46.42
N GLU A 347 -20.14 10.29 47.22
CA GLU A 347 -21.54 10.53 47.65
C GLU A 347 -21.63 11.56 48.79
N ASN A 348 -20.58 11.71 49.62
CA ASN A 348 -20.52 12.77 50.63
C ASN A 348 -20.33 14.19 50.05
N PHE A 349 -19.92 14.31 48.78
CA PHE A 349 -19.64 15.58 48.11
C PHE A 349 -20.86 16.18 47.36
N GLN A 350 -22.00 15.48 47.30
CA GLN A 350 -23.19 15.95 46.55
C GLN A 350 -24.05 16.99 47.30
N ASN A 351 -23.78 17.26 48.58
CA ASN A 351 -24.59 18.20 49.37
C ASN A 351 -24.10 19.65 49.37
N ILE A 352 -22.96 19.97 48.74
CA ILE A 352 -22.37 21.33 48.82
C ILE A 352 -22.46 22.08 47.47
N SER A 353 -22.76 21.41 46.36
CA SER A 353 -22.83 22.00 45.01
C SER A 353 -24.22 22.56 44.64
N GLN A 354 -24.90 23.24 45.57
CA GLN A 354 -26.05 24.11 45.26
C GLN A 354 -25.79 25.52 45.81
N MET A 355 -24.83 26.24 45.23
CA MET A 355 -24.82 27.71 45.26
C MET A 355 -23.85 28.27 44.22
N GLY A 356 -24.37 29.07 43.29
CA GLY A 356 -23.66 30.22 42.73
C GLY A 356 -22.96 30.07 41.38
N CYS A 357 -23.73 30.04 40.28
CA CYS A 357 -23.30 30.63 39.02
C CYS A 357 -23.92 32.04 38.91
N THR A 358 -23.18 33.10 39.23
CA THR A 358 -23.40 34.47 38.72
C THR A 358 -22.10 35.27 38.85
N GLY A 359 -21.77 36.04 37.80
CA GLY A 359 -20.42 36.57 37.59
C GLY A 359 -20.08 37.96 38.17
N SER A 360 -18.79 38.26 37.98
CA SER A 360 -18.15 39.58 37.85
C SER A 360 -18.12 40.54 39.05
N LYS A 361 -16.92 40.79 39.63
CA LYS A 361 -16.32 42.13 39.85
C LYS A 361 -14.98 42.11 40.64
N LYS A 362 -14.02 42.89 40.09
CA LYS A 362 -12.92 43.70 40.69
C LYS A 362 -11.85 43.07 41.62
N LYS A 363 -10.59 43.26 41.19
CA LYS A 363 -9.31 43.10 41.93
C LYS A 363 -9.13 44.16 43.05
N GLN A 364 -8.66 43.72 44.22
CA GLN A 364 -7.66 44.40 45.08
C GLN A 364 -7.10 43.42 46.14
N PRO A 365 -5.87 43.66 46.67
CA PRO A 365 -4.99 42.64 47.24
C PRO A 365 -5.19 42.47 48.76
N LEU A 366 -4.83 41.30 49.31
CA LEU A 366 -4.69 41.13 50.76
C LEU A 366 -3.68 40.04 51.11
N ASN A 367 -3.08 40.27 52.28
CA ASN A 367 -1.74 39.92 52.73
C ASN A 367 -1.53 38.47 53.18
N ASP A 368 -0.24 38.14 53.21
CA ASP A 368 0.41 37.01 53.87
C ASP A 368 -0.11 36.74 55.30
N ASN A 369 -0.10 35.45 55.64
CA ASN A 369 -0.34 34.79 56.93
C ASN A 369 -1.77 34.26 57.12
N ASP A 370 -1.93 32.96 56.85
CA ASP A 370 -2.50 32.01 57.81
C ASP A 370 -2.37 30.57 57.29
N ASN A 371 -1.27 29.91 57.65
CA ASN A 371 -1.14 28.46 57.57
C ASN A 371 -1.82 27.83 58.78
N LYS A 372 -2.98 27.21 58.60
CA LYS A 372 -3.51 26.21 59.54
C LYS A 372 -3.09 24.82 59.07
N THR A 373 -2.14 24.25 59.80
CA THR A 373 -1.79 22.83 59.79
C THR A 373 -2.66 22.09 60.79
N ASP A 374 -3.12 20.88 60.46
CA ASP A 374 -3.34 19.85 61.48
C ASP A 374 -3.19 18.41 60.96
N ILE A 375 -2.47 17.62 61.78
CA ILE A 375 -2.51 16.17 62.05
C ILE A 375 -2.64 15.19 60.85
N ASN A 376 -1.80 15.33 59.82
CA ASN A 376 -1.16 14.21 59.10
C ASN A 376 -0.21 14.64 57.95
N GLY A 377 0.35 15.85 57.99
CA GLY A 377 1.52 16.24 57.19
C GLY A 377 1.36 16.28 55.66
N SER A 378 0.18 15.96 55.12
CA SER A 378 -0.12 16.11 53.69
C SER A 378 -0.72 17.49 53.42
N PRO A 379 -0.18 18.28 52.46
CA PRO A 379 -0.79 19.54 52.06
C PRO A 379 -2.21 19.29 51.53
N GLU A 380 -3.20 20.02 52.03
CA GLU A 380 -4.55 20.04 51.45
C GLU A 380 -4.74 21.26 50.54
N LEU A 381 -5.45 21.07 49.42
CA LEU A 381 -5.77 22.15 48.51
C LEU A 381 -6.94 22.96 49.08
N ASN A 382 -6.61 24.09 49.72
CA ASN A 382 -7.60 24.98 50.32
C ASN A 382 -8.54 25.57 49.26
N ASP A 383 -9.84 25.61 49.53
CA ASP A 383 -10.88 26.18 48.66
C ASP A 383 -10.57 27.64 48.26
N LYS A 384 -9.86 28.40 49.11
CA LYS A 384 -9.39 29.76 48.78
C LYS A 384 -8.41 29.76 47.60
N VAL A 385 -7.49 28.80 47.54
CA VAL A 385 -6.50 28.67 46.47
C VAL A 385 -7.18 28.20 45.18
N VAL A 386 -8.14 27.28 45.27
CA VAL A 386 -8.94 26.82 44.12
C VAL A 386 -9.72 27.97 43.51
N ASN A 387 -10.42 28.76 44.32
CA ASN A 387 -11.18 29.91 43.84
C ASN A 387 -10.26 30.98 43.22
N TYR A 388 -9.11 31.26 43.82
CA TYR A 388 -8.13 32.17 43.24
C TYR A 388 -7.65 31.70 41.86
N LEU A 389 -7.35 30.41 41.70
CA LEU A 389 -6.90 29.86 40.42
C LEU A 389 -8.00 29.86 39.36
N LEU A 390 -9.25 29.58 39.74
CA LEU A 390 -10.40 29.69 38.83
C LEU A 390 -10.64 31.13 38.34
N GLU A 391 -10.32 32.13 39.16
CA GLU A 391 -10.48 33.54 38.80
C GLU A 391 -9.29 34.10 37.99
N ASN A 392 -8.07 33.59 38.20
CA ASN A 392 -6.84 34.17 37.65
C ASN A 392 -6.14 33.28 36.60
N THR A 393 -6.66 32.10 36.30
CA THR A 393 -6.14 31.22 35.25
C THR A 393 -7.28 30.73 34.35
N LYS A 394 -6.95 30.19 33.17
CA LYS A 394 -7.95 29.62 32.25
C LYS A 394 -8.29 28.15 32.55
N PHE A 395 -7.79 27.61 33.66
CA PHE A 395 -8.02 26.22 34.07
C PHE A 395 -9.42 26.03 34.66
N LYS A 396 -10.02 24.87 34.38
CA LYS A 396 -11.26 24.45 35.03
C LYS A 396 -10.94 23.80 36.38
N SER A 397 -11.95 23.73 37.25
CA SER A 397 -11.79 23.14 38.59
C SER A 397 -11.19 21.73 38.54
N GLN A 398 -11.61 20.90 37.58
CA GLN A 398 -11.08 19.56 37.37
C GLN A 398 -9.59 19.56 37.01
N ASP A 399 -9.15 20.48 36.13
CA ASP A 399 -7.75 20.57 35.70
C ASP A 399 -6.86 20.95 36.90
N ILE A 400 -7.32 21.85 37.76
CA ILE A 400 -6.60 22.26 38.98
C ILE A 400 -6.38 21.06 39.92
N TYR A 401 -7.39 20.20 40.11
CA TYR A 401 -7.24 19.01 40.95
C TYR A 401 -6.32 17.95 40.32
N GLU A 402 -6.36 17.76 39.00
CA GLU A 402 -5.45 16.83 38.32
C GLU A 402 -4.00 17.28 38.40
N TRP A 403 -3.76 18.57 38.17
CA TRP A 403 -2.45 19.19 38.38
C TRP A 403 -2.01 19.11 39.84
N TRP A 404 -2.91 19.26 40.79
CA TRP A 404 -2.61 19.13 42.23
C TRP A 404 -2.15 17.71 42.59
N VAL A 405 -2.85 16.69 42.11
CA VAL A 405 -2.48 15.28 42.34
C VAL A 405 -1.12 14.96 41.71
N GLY A 406 -0.88 15.41 40.48
CA GLY A 406 0.42 15.26 39.82
C GLY A 406 1.53 15.98 40.59
N PHE A 407 1.26 17.22 41.01
CA PHE A 407 2.21 18.03 41.77
C PHE A 407 2.57 17.41 43.12
N LEU A 408 1.62 16.84 43.87
CA LEU A 408 1.90 16.12 45.12
C LEU A 408 2.61 14.78 44.89
N THR A 409 2.39 14.14 43.74
CA THR A 409 3.12 12.91 43.38
C THR A 409 4.60 13.20 43.18
N ASP A 410 4.93 14.31 42.53
CA ASP A 410 6.31 14.71 42.26
C ASP A 410 6.95 15.50 43.41
N CYS A 411 6.15 16.25 44.16
CA CYS A 411 6.52 17.12 45.27
C CYS A 411 5.63 16.86 46.51
N PRO A 412 5.91 15.81 47.31
CA PRO A 412 5.06 15.38 48.43
C PRO A 412 4.84 16.45 49.51
N ASN A 413 5.78 17.39 49.64
CA ASN A 413 5.73 18.49 50.61
C ASN A 413 4.90 19.69 50.11
N GLY A 414 4.27 19.61 48.93
CA GLY A 414 3.47 20.70 48.36
C GLY A 414 4.31 21.89 47.85
N ILE A 415 5.61 21.67 47.68
CA ILE A 415 6.59 22.71 47.33
C ILE A 415 7.53 22.16 46.26
N LEU A 416 7.68 22.91 45.15
CA LEU A 416 8.60 22.61 44.06
C LEU A 416 9.92 23.36 44.27
N ASP A 417 10.95 22.62 44.65
CA ASP A 417 12.30 23.15 44.83
C ASP A 417 13.09 23.15 43.53
N LYS A 418 14.04 24.08 43.43
CA LYS A 418 14.93 24.26 42.29
C LYS A 418 15.66 22.97 41.86
N LYS A 419 16.06 22.13 42.81
CA LYS A 419 16.73 20.84 42.54
C LYS A 419 15.81 19.87 41.79
N LYS A 420 14.55 19.76 42.22
CA LYS A 420 13.54 18.88 41.61
C LYS A 420 13.13 19.40 40.23
N PHE A 421 12.99 20.72 40.09
CA PHE A 421 12.72 21.37 38.81
C PHE A 421 13.78 21.05 37.75
N ILE A 422 15.06 21.10 38.11
CA ILE A 422 16.19 20.73 37.23
C ILE A 422 16.13 19.23 36.85
N GLU A 423 15.79 18.35 37.78
CA GLU A 423 15.67 16.90 37.54
C GLU A 423 14.62 16.59 36.46
N VAL A 424 13.43 17.21 36.56
CA VAL A 424 12.35 17.06 35.58
C VAL A 424 12.79 17.58 34.20
N TYR A 425 13.49 18.72 34.15
CA TYR A 425 13.96 19.29 32.89
C TYR A 425 15.04 18.44 32.20
N LYS A 426 15.94 17.81 32.98
CA LYS A 426 16.96 16.89 32.46
C LYS A 426 16.37 15.63 31.83
N LEU A 427 15.22 15.16 32.31
CA LEU A 427 14.54 14.00 31.72
C LEU A 427 14.11 14.26 30.27
N ARG A 428 13.81 15.51 29.91
CA ARG A 428 13.41 15.91 28.55
C ARG A 428 14.57 16.25 27.63
N TYR A 429 15.70 16.68 28.18
CA TYR A 429 16.90 17.10 27.44
C TYR A 429 18.15 16.42 28.03
N PRO A 430 18.36 15.11 27.76
CA PRO A 430 19.41 14.31 28.40
C PRO A 430 20.83 14.77 28.06
N ASP A 431 21.04 15.36 26.87
CA ASP A 431 22.36 15.74 26.36
C ASP A 431 22.78 17.19 26.73
N GLY A 432 21.87 17.97 27.33
CA GLY A 432 22.06 19.41 27.58
C GLY A 432 22.50 19.78 29.00
N LYS A 433 23.30 20.85 29.15
CA LYS A 433 23.60 21.46 30.46
C LYS A 433 22.42 22.32 30.94
N ALA A 434 21.31 21.68 31.31
CA ALA A 434 20.05 22.35 31.62
C ALA A 434 20.08 23.26 32.87
N ASN A 435 21.06 23.11 33.77
CA ASN A 435 21.08 23.80 35.06
C ASN A 435 20.95 25.33 34.94
N LYS A 436 21.75 25.97 34.08
CA LYS A 436 21.75 27.44 33.95
C LYS A 436 20.46 27.98 33.33
N PHE A 437 19.91 27.26 32.35
CA PHE A 437 18.65 27.65 31.72
C PHE A 437 17.47 27.49 32.68
N CYS A 438 17.45 26.40 33.46
CA CYS A 438 16.44 26.19 34.50
C CYS A 438 16.45 27.30 35.54
N ASP A 439 17.61 27.87 35.87
CA ASP A 439 17.72 29.01 36.79
C ASP A 439 16.98 30.24 36.28
N HIS A 440 17.04 30.50 34.98
CA HIS A 440 16.31 31.61 34.34
C HIS A 440 14.81 31.36 34.35
N VAL A 441 14.36 30.15 33.99
CA VAL A 441 12.93 29.79 34.00
C VAL A 441 12.37 29.83 35.43
N PHE A 442 13.05 29.23 36.40
CA PHE A 442 12.61 29.18 37.79
C PHE A 442 12.43 30.57 38.40
N ARG A 443 13.28 31.54 38.01
CA ARG A 443 13.16 32.94 38.44
C ARG A 443 11.87 33.58 37.95
N THR A 444 11.46 33.33 36.71
CA THR A 444 10.22 33.90 36.15
C THR A 444 8.96 33.41 36.86
N PHE A 445 9.02 32.20 37.44
CA PHE A 445 7.91 31.62 38.19
C PHE A 445 7.87 32.10 39.65
N ASN A 446 8.86 32.86 40.09
CA ASN A 446 8.97 33.37 41.46
C ASN A 446 9.50 34.83 41.49
N PRO A 447 8.71 35.79 40.98
CA PRO A 447 9.13 37.19 40.83
C PRO A 447 9.45 37.88 42.17
N ASP A 448 8.79 37.47 43.25
CA ASP A 448 8.91 38.12 44.56
C ASP A 448 10.23 37.78 45.28
N LYS A 449 11.00 36.78 44.81
CA LYS A 449 12.28 36.31 45.39
C LYS A 449 12.27 35.97 46.90
N LYS A 450 11.09 35.95 47.55
CA LYS A 450 10.94 35.77 49.01
C LYS A 450 11.11 34.33 49.49
N SER A 451 10.80 33.33 48.65
CA SER A 451 10.96 31.89 48.95
C SER A 451 11.91 31.26 47.94
N ASN A 452 12.77 30.30 48.34
CA ASN A 452 13.62 29.55 47.40
C ASN A 452 12.87 28.38 46.70
N SER A 453 11.53 28.43 46.76
CA SER A 453 10.65 27.35 46.36
C SER A 453 9.34 27.89 45.79
N ILE A 454 8.75 27.14 44.85
CA ILE A 454 7.50 27.50 44.16
C ILE A 454 6.37 26.65 44.77
N ASP A 455 5.34 27.30 45.29
CA ASP A 455 4.13 26.64 45.76
C ASP A 455 3.19 26.33 44.59
N PHE A 456 2.21 25.47 44.83
CA PHE A 456 1.31 25.01 43.78
C PHE A 456 0.54 26.13 43.09
N GLN A 457 0.12 27.16 43.84
CA GLN A 457 -0.59 28.30 43.27
C GLN A 457 0.27 29.03 42.23
N ARG A 458 1.52 29.35 42.56
CA ARG A 458 2.43 30.02 41.62
C ARG A 458 2.81 29.13 40.45
N PHE A 459 3.00 27.83 40.69
CA PHE A 459 3.25 26.85 39.63
C PHE A 459 2.10 26.85 38.61
N MET A 460 0.85 26.82 39.07
CA MET A 460 -0.32 26.83 38.19
C MET A 460 -0.46 28.14 37.41
N CYS A 461 -0.22 29.30 38.03
CA CYS A 461 -0.21 30.58 37.32
C CYS A 461 0.89 30.63 36.24
N ALA A 462 2.08 30.12 36.54
CA ALA A 462 3.19 30.05 35.59
C ALA A 462 2.86 29.15 34.39
N ILE A 463 2.30 27.97 34.65
CA ILE A 463 1.91 27.03 33.60
C ILE A 463 0.78 27.61 32.72
N ASP A 464 -0.19 28.31 33.31
CA ASP A 464 -1.26 28.96 32.55
C ASP A 464 -0.72 29.98 31.53
N VAL A 465 0.25 30.81 31.93
CA VAL A 465 0.90 31.77 31.02
C VAL A 465 1.59 31.05 29.86
N THR A 466 2.28 29.93 30.13
CA THR A 466 2.97 29.18 29.08
C THR A 466 2.04 28.40 28.14
N LEU A 467 0.96 27.80 28.66
CA LEU A 467 0.04 26.96 27.89
C LEU A 467 -1.09 27.76 27.25
N ASN A 468 -1.78 28.58 28.05
CA ASN A 468 -3.02 29.27 27.66
C ASN A 468 -2.85 30.79 27.55
N GLY A 469 -1.66 31.34 27.82
CA GLY A 469 -1.38 32.76 27.69
C GLY A 469 -1.61 33.28 26.27
N SER A 470 -2.11 34.50 26.17
CA SER A 470 -2.13 35.27 24.92
C SER A 470 -0.70 35.51 24.40
N PRO A 471 -0.53 35.79 23.10
CA PRO A 471 0.79 36.09 22.54
C PRO A 471 1.53 37.21 23.30
N THR A 472 0.80 38.26 23.73
CA THR A 472 1.33 39.35 24.54
C THR A 472 1.78 38.90 25.94
N GLU A 473 0.99 38.07 26.64
CA GLU A 473 1.36 37.54 27.96
C GLU A 473 2.61 36.64 27.89
N LYS A 474 2.75 35.88 26.80
CA LYS A 474 3.94 35.04 26.55
C LYS A 474 5.18 35.86 26.27
N LEU A 475 5.07 36.94 25.49
CA LEU A 475 6.20 37.86 25.26
C LEU A 475 6.60 38.61 26.54
N GLU A 476 5.63 39.00 27.38
CA GLU A 476 5.92 39.61 28.67
C GLU A 476 6.64 38.65 29.61
N TRP A 477 6.22 37.39 29.62
CA TRP A 477 6.94 36.35 30.35
C TRP A 477 8.35 36.13 29.80
N ALA A 478 8.53 36.11 28.48
CA ALA A 478 9.84 36.02 27.86
C ALA A 478 10.72 37.22 28.21
N PHE A 479 10.18 38.45 28.22
CA PHE A 479 10.91 39.64 28.67
C PHE A 479 11.46 39.48 30.10
N ASN A 480 10.62 39.02 31.03
CA ASN A 480 11.02 38.75 32.42
C ASN A 480 12.07 37.62 32.54
N MET A 481 12.14 36.73 31.56
CA MET A 481 13.18 35.70 31.49
C MET A 481 14.54 36.30 31.12
N TYR A 482 14.56 37.32 30.25
CA TYR A 482 15.77 38.02 29.84
C TYR A 482 16.22 39.10 30.82
N ASP A 483 15.29 39.76 31.53
CA ASP A 483 15.59 40.71 32.60
C ASP A 483 16.02 39.94 33.87
N ILE A 484 17.32 39.93 34.17
CA ILE A 484 17.88 39.11 35.27
C ILE A 484 17.83 39.87 36.59
N ASN A 485 18.16 41.16 36.56
CA ASN A 485 18.20 42.02 37.73
C ASN A 485 16.82 42.62 38.08
N ALA A 486 15.81 42.45 37.23
CA ALA A 486 14.45 42.99 37.37
C ALA A 486 14.40 44.52 37.34
N ASP A 487 15.27 45.16 36.55
CA ASP A 487 15.32 46.62 36.41
C ASP A 487 14.38 47.17 35.31
N ASN A 488 13.54 46.29 34.73
CA ASN A 488 12.62 46.56 33.62
C ASN A 488 13.31 46.95 32.30
N ARG A 489 14.60 46.63 32.16
CA ARG A 489 15.36 46.78 30.93
C ARG A 489 16.21 45.53 30.73
N ILE A 490 16.50 45.18 29.48
CA ILE A 490 17.40 44.07 29.18
C ILE A 490 18.73 44.65 28.73
N SER A 491 19.77 44.43 29.52
CA SER A 491 21.13 44.77 29.11
C SER A 491 21.72 43.70 28.18
N MET A 492 22.69 44.11 27.35
CA MET A 492 23.44 43.21 26.47
C MET A 492 24.03 42.00 27.21
N LYS A 493 24.48 42.23 28.44
CA LYS A 493 25.08 41.21 29.30
C LYS A 493 24.04 40.17 29.74
N GLU A 494 22.83 40.60 30.07
CA GLU A 494 21.76 39.72 30.51
C GLU A 494 21.22 38.87 29.37
N MET A 495 20.97 39.49 28.20
CA MET A 495 20.56 38.75 27.01
C MET A 495 21.61 37.70 26.61
N THR A 496 22.90 38.05 26.68
CA THR A 496 23.99 37.10 26.42
C THR A 496 23.99 35.92 27.39
N GLN A 497 23.70 36.14 28.68
CA GLN A 497 23.67 35.06 29.68
C GLN A 497 22.54 34.06 29.39
N VAL A 498 21.35 34.56 29.05
CA VAL A 498 20.20 33.69 28.76
C VAL A 498 20.43 32.94 27.44
N VAL A 499 20.89 33.60 26.38
CA VAL A 499 21.20 32.95 25.09
C VAL A 499 22.32 31.92 25.23
N ASP A 500 23.37 32.20 26.01
CA ASP A 500 24.44 31.23 26.29
C ASP A 500 23.91 29.98 27.00
N SER A 501 22.96 30.15 27.93
CA SER A 501 22.31 29.05 28.63
C SER A 501 21.42 28.20 27.72
N MET A 502 20.80 28.79 26.68
CA MET A 502 20.03 28.08 25.67
C MET A 502 20.94 27.25 24.75
N TYR A 503 22.11 27.78 24.36
CA TYR A 503 23.11 27.03 23.60
C TYR A 503 23.65 25.84 24.40
N ASP A 504 23.90 26.04 25.71
CA ASP A 504 24.27 24.97 26.66
C ASP A 504 23.18 23.89 26.78
N LEU A 505 21.89 24.26 26.70
CA LEU A 505 20.75 23.33 26.73
C LEU A 505 20.62 22.52 25.43
N LEU A 506 20.80 23.17 24.28
CA LEU A 506 20.61 22.56 22.95
C LEU A 506 21.86 21.82 22.43
N GLY A 507 22.97 21.85 23.17
CA GLY A 507 24.22 21.18 22.78
C GLY A 507 24.89 21.77 21.53
N LYS A 508 24.57 23.02 21.16
CA LYS A 508 25.13 23.68 19.97
C LYS A 508 26.58 24.11 20.20
N GLU A 509 27.43 23.95 19.18
CA GLU A 509 28.80 24.45 19.22
C GLU A 509 28.84 25.98 19.38
N LYS A 510 29.70 26.48 20.26
CA LYS A 510 29.82 27.92 20.58
C LYS A 510 30.82 28.66 19.68
N THR A 511 31.19 28.07 18.54
CA THR A 511 32.24 28.55 17.62
C THR A 511 31.64 29.06 16.31
N GLY A 512 32.27 30.07 15.69
CA GLY A 512 31.86 30.60 14.38
C GLY A 512 30.96 31.84 14.41
N GLU A 513 30.16 32.03 13.35
CA GLU A 513 29.20 33.14 13.21
C GLU A 513 28.03 33.05 14.20
N ASP A 514 27.69 31.84 14.65
CA ASP A 514 26.59 31.55 15.56
C ASP A 514 26.96 31.67 17.05
N ALA A 515 28.12 32.24 17.38
CA ALA A 515 28.53 32.42 18.77
C ALA A 515 27.51 33.30 19.55
N PRO A 516 27.15 32.96 20.80
CA PRO A 516 26.10 33.65 21.57
C PRO A 516 26.25 35.18 21.60
N LYS A 517 27.48 35.69 21.75
CA LYS A 517 27.76 37.13 21.76
C LYS A 517 27.45 37.82 20.44
N LYS A 518 27.88 37.25 19.31
CA LYS A 518 27.60 37.79 17.96
C LYS A 518 26.11 37.73 17.65
N HIS A 519 25.44 36.67 18.09
CA HIS A 519 24.00 36.52 17.93
C HIS A 519 23.25 37.64 18.68
N VAL A 520 23.63 37.90 19.93
CA VAL A 520 23.02 38.97 20.74
C VAL A 520 23.30 40.36 20.13
N GLU A 521 24.49 40.60 19.56
CA GLU A 521 24.81 41.85 18.85
C GLU A 521 23.88 42.11 17.66
N GLN A 522 23.53 41.07 16.90
CA GLN A 522 22.59 41.18 15.79
C GLN A 522 21.16 41.49 16.26
N ILE A 523 20.76 40.94 17.41
CA ILE A 523 19.44 41.17 18.02
C ILE A 523 19.35 42.62 18.53
N PHE A 524 20.34 43.07 19.30
CA PHE A 524 20.38 44.45 19.80
C PHE A 524 20.35 45.48 18.67
N LYS A 525 21.09 45.26 17.59
CA LYS A 525 21.08 46.18 16.43
C LYS A 525 19.69 46.39 15.81
N ARG A 526 18.77 45.45 16.00
CA ARG A 526 17.42 45.48 15.40
C ARG A 526 16.33 45.90 16.39
N ILE A 527 16.47 45.54 17.67
CA ILE A 527 15.45 45.80 18.69
C ILE A 527 15.68 47.15 19.39
N ASP A 528 16.94 47.49 19.70
CA ASP A 528 17.31 48.76 20.34
C ASP A 528 17.15 49.91 19.32
N THR A 529 15.96 50.50 19.30
CA THR A 529 15.57 51.49 18.29
C THR A 529 16.06 52.88 18.70
N ASN A 530 16.10 53.14 20.00
CA ASN A 530 16.57 54.40 20.57
C ASN A 530 18.11 54.47 20.73
N LYS A 531 18.81 53.33 20.54
CA LYS A 531 20.27 53.15 20.64
C LYS A 531 20.84 53.46 22.02
N ASP A 532 20.05 53.26 23.08
CA ASP A 532 20.47 53.51 24.46
C ASP A 532 21.29 52.36 25.06
N LYS A 533 21.53 51.28 24.29
CA LYS A 533 22.23 50.05 24.67
C LYS A 533 21.48 49.18 25.68
N PHE A 534 20.21 49.49 25.93
CA PHE A 534 19.28 48.67 26.67
C PHE A 534 18.09 48.35 25.76
N VAL A 535 17.37 47.28 26.08
CA VAL A 535 16.11 46.97 25.41
C VAL A 535 15.00 47.19 26.43
N SER A 536 14.17 48.21 26.19
CA SER A 536 12.97 48.44 26.99
C SER A 536 11.89 47.40 26.68
N ARG A 537 10.91 47.26 27.59
CA ARG A 537 9.77 46.34 27.40
C ARG A 537 9.02 46.62 26.09
N GLU A 538 8.80 47.88 25.75
CA GLU A 538 8.10 48.27 24.52
C GLU A 538 8.89 47.92 23.27
N GLU A 539 10.21 48.16 23.29
CA GLU A 539 11.10 47.77 22.19
C GLU A 539 11.15 46.24 22.01
N PHE A 540 11.20 45.48 23.11
CA PHE A 540 11.18 44.02 23.06
C PHE A 540 9.89 43.47 22.44
N LEU A 541 8.73 43.98 22.89
CA LEU A 541 7.42 43.54 22.38
C LEU A 541 7.27 43.89 20.89
N LYS A 542 7.64 45.12 20.50
CA LYS A 542 7.57 45.56 19.11
C LYS A 542 8.56 44.80 18.21
N GLY A 543 9.79 44.62 18.67
CA GLY A 543 10.82 43.88 17.94
C GLY A 543 10.44 42.42 17.70
N CYS A 544 9.79 41.77 18.67
CA CYS A 544 9.27 40.40 18.51
C CYS A 544 8.01 40.34 17.62
N GLN A 545 7.21 41.40 17.52
CA GLN A 545 6.05 41.45 16.62
C GLN A 545 6.44 41.72 15.16
N ASP A 546 7.42 42.60 14.94
CA ASP A 546 7.81 43.06 13.59
C ASP A 546 8.75 42.06 12.86
N TYR A 547 9.44 41.18 13.59
CA TYR A 547 10.44 40.27 13.03
C TYR A 547 10.27 38.82 13.49
N GLU A 548 9.66 38.00 12.62
CA GLU A 548 9.40 36.57 12.85
C GLU A 548 10.65 35.77 13.25
N LYS A 549 11.80 35.99 12.59
CA LYS A 549 13.06 35.30 12.95
C LYS A 549 13.57 35.62 14.36
N ILE A 550 13.28 36.82 14.87
CA ILE A 550 13.67 37.24 16.23
C ILE A 550 12.70 36.64 17.24
N ARG A 551 11.41 36.62 16.90
CA ARG A 551 10.34 36.00 17.69
C ARG A 551 10.59 34.51 17.90
N ASP A 552 10.86 33.78 16.84
CA ASP A 552 11.08 32.32 16.89
C ASP A 552 12.34 31.95 17.68
N LEU A 553 13.30 32.87 17.76
CA LEU A 553 14.54 32.70 18.50
C LEU A 553 14.38 33.05 19.99
N LEU A 554 13.73 34.18 20.30
CA LEU A 554 13.60 34.69 21.66
C LEU A 554 12.43 34.05 22.43
N ALA A 555 11.41 33.57 21.71
CA ALA A 555 10.23 32.89 22.23
C ALA A 555 9.80 31.75 21.27
N PRO A 556 10.56 30.65 21.20
CA PRO A 556 10.20 29.50 20.36
C PRO A 556 8.84 28.92 20.82
N ASN A 557 7.94 28.67 19.87
CA ASN A 557 6.51 28.33 20.04
C ASN A 557 5.53 29.52 20.16
N TYR A 558 5.87 30.65 19.52
CA TYR A 558 4.86 31.56 19.01
C TYR A 558 3.90 30.90 18.02
#